data_AF-X0U064-F1
#
_entry.id   AF-X0U064-F1
#
_cell.length_a   1.000
_cell.length_b   1.000
_cell.length_c   1.000
_cell.angle_alpha   90.00
_cell.angle_beta   90.00
_cell.angle_gamma   90.00
#
_symmetry.space_group_name_H-M   'P 1'
#
loop_
_entity.id
_entity.type
_entity.pdbx_description
1 polymer ?
#
loop_
_entity_poly.entity_id
_entity_poly.type
_entity_poly.pdbx_seq_one_letter_code
_entity_poly.pdbx_strand_id
1 'polypeptide(L)'
;GLATILTGGGGKIPRQIRFLGNILLHPIKFLRTLWPLGWAAYTPVILVMQTEENYLHFSYKRRWWRLGGSSMNSEIPEGAERSPSYIPVANEIAKRMAQKIDGVPLSMWSEVLLDAPTTAHILGGCVMGGSPDDGVVDFNGEMFGYPNLYVADGSVVPANLGVNPSLTITAISEYIMSQIPAK
;
A
#
# COMPACT_ATOMS: atom_id res chain seq x y z
N GLY A 1 -15.92 -3.13 -10.04
CA GLY A 1 -15.21 -2.97 -8.75
C GLY A 1 -13.74 -2.66 -8.99
N LEU A 2 -12.96 -2.44 -7.93
CA LEU A 2 -11.50 -2.22 -7.99
C LEU A 2 -10.69 -3.50 -8.32
N ALA A 3 -11.38 -4.63 -8.48
CA ALA A 3 -10.81 -5.93 -8.78
C ALA A 3 -11.25 -6.47 -10.15
N THR A 4 -10.44 -7.38 -10.68
CA THR A 4 -10.60 -8.09 -11.95
C THR A 4 -10.31 -9.58 -11.75
N ILE A 5 -10.43 -10.40 -12.80
CA ILE A 5 -10.12 -11.84 -12.71
C ILE A 5 -8.68 -12.08 -12.25
N LEU A 6 -8.49 -13.05 -11.35
CA LEU A 6 -7.17 -13.40 -10.82
C LEU A 6 -6.19 -13.63 -11.97
N THR A 7 -5.15 -12.80 -12.04
CA THR A 7 -4.10 -12.90 -13.04
C THR A 7 -2.76 -13.07 -12.34
N GLY A 8 -2.23 -14.29 -12.38
CA GLY A 8 -0.94 -14.61 -11.80
C GLY A 8 0.21 -13.84 -12.47
N GLY A 9 1.22 -13.49 -11.67
CA GLY A 9 2.48 -12.91 -12.12
C GLY A 9 3.59 -13.95 -12.30
N GLY A 10 4.81 -13.46 -12.56
CA GLY A 10 6.03 -14.27 -12.69
C GLY A 10 6.20 -15.00 -14.04
N GLY A 11 7.44 -15.31 -14.42
CA GLY A 11 7.79 -15.97 -15.69
C GLY A 11 8.02 -15.01 -16.87
N LYS A 12 8.19 -15.54 -18.08
CA LYS A 12 8.61 -14.75 -19.27
C LYS A 12 7.50 -13.95 -19.95
N ILE A 13 6.23 -14.20 -19.61
CA ILE A 13 5.08 -13.58 -20.30
C ILE A 13 4.58 -12.39 -19.47
N PRO A 14 4.46 -11.18 -20.07
CA PRO A 14 3.89 -10.00 -19.40
C PRO A 14 2.50 -10.27 -18.82
N ARG A 15 2.23 -9.69 -17.63
CA ARG A 15 0.98 -9.91 -16.88
C ARG A 15 -0.26 -9.45 -17.64
N GLN A 16 -0.13 -8.41 -18.45
CA GLN A 16 -1.19 -7.85 -19.30
C GLN A 16 -1.61 -8.82 -20.41
N ILE A 17 -0.66 -9.55 -21.00
CA ILE A 17 -0.96 -10.56 -22.04
C ILE A 17 -1.69 -11.74 -21.42
N ARG A 18 -1.26 -12.18 -20.23
CA ARG A 18 -1.97 -13.24 -19.48
C ARG A 18 -3.38 -12.82 -19.09
N PHE A 19 -3.56 -11.56 -18.70
CA PHE A 19 -4.87 -11.00 -18.40
C PHE A 19 -5.81 -11.08 -19.62
N LEU A 20 -5.34 -10.66 -20.80
CA LEU A 20 -6.13 -10.78 -22.04
C LEU A 20 -6.49 -12.24 -22.34
N GLY A 21 -5.54 -13.17 -22.20
CA GLY A 21 -5.81 -14.61 -22.34
C GLY A 21 -6.87 -15.11 -21.36
N ASN A 22 -6.80 -14.69 -20.09
CA ASN A 22 -7.79 -15.06 -19.08
C ASN A 22 -9.18 -14.50 -19.37
N ILE A 23 -9.29 -13.28 -19.93
CA ILE A 23 -10.56 -12.70 -20.37
C ILE A 23 -11.16 -13.55 -21.50
N LEU A 24 -10.34 -13.92 -22.50
CA LEU A 24 -10.78 -14.71 -23.64
C LEU A 24 -11.23 -16.12 -23.23
N LEU A 25 -10.54 -16.75 -22.27
CA LEU A 25 -10.90 -18.08 -21.76
C LEU A 25 -12.13 -18.06 -20.85
N HIS A 26 -12.40 -16.94 -20.17
CA HIS A 26 -13.46 -16.82 -19.17
C HIS A 26 -14.28 -15.51 -19.28
N PRO A 27 -14.92 -15.23 -20.42
CA PRO A 27 -15.57 -13.95 -20.69
C PRO A 27 -16.74 -13.67 -19.73
N ILE A 28 -17.54 -14.68 -19.40
CA ILE A 28 -18.68 -14.54 -18.48
C ILE A 28 -18.19 -14.22 -17.06
N LYS A 29 -17.11 -14.86 -16.60
CA LYS A 29 -16.54 -14.58 -15.27
C LYS A 29 -16.01 -13.16 -15.21
N PHE A 30 -15.31 -12.71 -16.26
CA PHE A 30 -14.83 -11.33 -16.36
C PHE A 30 -15.97 -10.32 -16.31
N LEU A 31 -17.02 -10.48 -17.13
CA LEU A 31 -18.17 -9.56 -17.13
C LEU A 31 -18.85 -9.45 -15.77
N ARG A 32 -18.94 -10.55 -15.02
CA ARG A 32 -19.47 -10.54 -13.64
C ARG A 32 -18.62 -9.67 -12.69
N THR A 33 -17.30 -9.59 -12.88
CA THR A 33 -16.43 -8.72 -12.05
C THR A 33 -16.66 -7.22 -12.27
N LEU A 34 -17.23 -6.85 -13.43
CA LEU A 34 -17.52 -5.46 -13.75
C LEU A 34 -18.77 -4.93 -13.03
N TRP A 35 -19.65 -5.81 -12.54
CA TRP A 35 -20.89 -5.43 -11.88
C TRP A 35 -20.63 -4.83 -10.48
N PRO A 36 -20.93 -3.55 -10.23
CA PRO A 36 -20.54 -2.87 -8.99
C PRO A 36 -21.55 -3.04 -7.84
N LEU A 37 -22.81 -3.38 -8.13
CA LEU A 37 -23.88 -3.42 -7.13
C LEU A 37 -23.75 -4.65 -6.22
N GLY A 38 -23.71 -4.43 -4.90
CA GLY A 38 -23.64 -5.49 -3.89
C GLY A 38 -22.27 -6.15 -3.71
N TRP A 39 -21.26 -5.71 -4.47
CA TRP A 39 -19.93 -6.34 -4.51
C TRP A 39 -19.26 -6.47 -3.14
N ALA A 40 -19.37 -5.44 -2.28
CA ALA A 40 -18.76 -5.44 -0.95
C ALA A 40 -19.38 -6.47 0.01
N ALA A 41 -20.65 -6.85 -0.17
CA ALA A 41 -21.34 -7.81 0.71
C ALA A 41 -20.95 -9.27 0.43
N TYR A 42 -20.44 -9.57 -0.77
CA TYR A 42 -20.14 -10.93 -1.23
C TYR A 42 -18.66 -11.14 -1.57
N THR A 43 -17.80 -10.15 -1.35
CA THR A 43 -16.36 -10.24 -1.68
C THR A 43 -15.51 -10.23 -0.42
N PRO A 44 -15.07 -11.40 0.08
CA PRO A 44 -14.09 -11.43 1.14
C PRO A 44 -12.74 -10.92 0.62
N VAL A 45 -12.17 -9.94 1.32
CA VAL A 45 -10.85 -9.40 1.01
C VAL A 45 -9.80 -10.20 1.76
N ILE A 46 -8.86 -10.79 1.03
CA ILE A 46 -7.73 -11.52 1.60
C ILE A 46 -6.55 -10.55 1.70
N LEU A 47 -6.07 -10.34 2.91
CA LEU A 47 -4.89 -9.53 3.17
C LEU A 47 -3.72 -10.47 3.51
N VAL A 48 -2.60 -10.30 2.82
CA VAL A 48 -1.36 -11.02 3.08
C VAL A 48 -0.30 -10.01 3.47
N MET A 49 0.39 -10.27 4.57
CA MET A 49 1.49 -9.44 5.05
C MET A 49 2.79 -10.19 4.82
N GLN A 50 3.80 -9.48 4.33
CA GLN A 50 5.16 -10.00 4.13
C GLN A 50 6.13 -9.14 4.93
N THR A 51 7.16 -9.80 5.48
CA THR A 51 8.29 -9.17 6.18
C THR A 51 9.41 -8.75 5.23
N GLU A 52 9.09 -8.53 3.96
CA GLU A 52 10.06 -8.07 2.96
C GLU A 52 10.28 -6.55 3.13
N GLU A 53 11.54 -6.13 3.09
CA GLU A 53 11.89 -4.72 3.13
C GLU A 53 11.35 -4.02 1.87
N ASN A 54 10.35 -3.16 2.06
CA ASN A 54 9.74 -2.37 1.01
C ASN A 54 9.70 -0.92 1.44
N TYR A 55 10.09 -0.02 0.55
CA TYR A 55 10.04 1.42 0.78
C TYR A 55 9.31 2.12 -0.35
N LEU A 56 8.60 3.18 0.02
CA LEU A 56 7.93 4.08 -0.90
C LEU A 56 8.61 5.43 -0.77
N HIS A 57 9.27 5.87 -1.84
CA HIS A 57 9.81 7.22 -1.90
C HIS A 57 8.82 8.11 -2.65
N PHE A 58 8.35 9.19 -2.03
CA PHE A 58 7.46 10.14 -2.68
C PHE A 58 8.25 11.36 -3.15
N SER A 59 8.07 11.74 -4.41
CA SER A 59 8.63 12.97 -4.97
C SER A 59 7.50 13.96 -5.28
N TYR A 60 7.68 15.21 -4.86
CA TYR A 60 6.80 16.32 -5.22
C TYR A 60 7.51 17.19 -6.26
N LYS A 61 7.20 16.95 -7.54
CA LYS A 61 7.85 17.62 -8.69
C LYS A 61 6.79 18.17 -9.65
N ARG A 62 7.12 19.22 -10.39
CA ARG A 62 6.28 19.73 -11.49
C ARG A 62 6.24 18.70 -12.61
N ARG A 63 5.05 18.42 -13.14
CA ARG A 63 4.85 17.41 -14.18
C ARG A 63 4.12 18.01 -15.39
N TRP A 64 4.60 17.66 -16.57
CA TRP A 64 4.06 18.18 -17.83
C TRP A 64 2.60 17.75 -18.05
N TRP A 65 2.24 16.53 -17.67
CA TRP A 65 0.86 16.01 -17.76
C TRP A 65 -0.12 16.68 -16.78
N ARG A 66 0.37 17.49 -15.83
CA ARG A 66 -0.43 18.38 -15.00
C ARG A 66 -0.36 19.84 -15.46
N LEU A 67 -0.05 20.08 -16.73
CA LEU A 67 0.07 21.43 -17.30
C LEU A 67 1.04 22.32 -16.51
N GLY A 68 2.15 21.75 -16.03
CA GLY A 68 3.14 22.45 -15.21
C GLY A 68 2.78 22.55 -13.71
N GLY A 69 1.68 21.93 -13.27
CA GLY A 69 1.36 21.75 -11.86
C GLY A 69 2.28 20.73 -11.17
N SER A 70 2.44 20.88 -9.87
CA SER A 70 3.16 19.91 -9.03
C SER A 70 2.29 18.68 -8.74
N SER A 71 2.91 17.51 -8.64
CA SER A 71 2.25 16.26 -8.31
C SER A 71 3.14 15.43 -7.42
N MET A 72 2.57 14.88 -6.35
CA MET A 72 3.21 13.84 -5.56
C MET A 72 3.09 12.51 -6.31
N ASN A 73 4.21 11.80 -6.48
CA ASN A 73 4.26 10.49 -7.13
C ASN A 73 5.26 9.59 -6.39
N SER A 74 5.02 8.28 -6.40
CA SER A 74 6.00 7.31 -5.93
C SER A 74 7.13 7.15 -6.95
N GLU A 75 8.37 7.20 -6.51
CA GLU A 75 9.58 6.90 -7.28
C GLU A 75 10.28 5.69 -6.65
N ILE A 76 11.01 4.93 -7.47
CA ILE A 76 11.88 3.84 -7.02
C ILE A 76 13.28 4.46 -6.92
N PRO A 77 13.87 4.55 -5.71
CA PRO A 77 15.22 5.07 -5.54
C PRO A 77 16.26 4.30 -6.36
N GLU A 78 17.38 4.95 -6.70
CA GLU A 78 18.46 4.29 -7.44
C GLU A 78 19.06 3.16 -6.59
N GLY A 79 19.20 1.97 -7.19
CA GLY A 79 19.67 0.75 -6.50
C GLY A 79 18.58 -0.01 -5.74
N ALA A 80 17.33 0.49 -5.75
CA ALA A 80 16.18 -0.18 -5.14
C ALA A 80 15.57 -1.25 -6.04
N GLU A 81 15.18 -2.38 -5.46
CA GLU A 81 14.28 -3.31 -6.14
C GLU A 81 12.83 -2.82 -6.03
N ARG A 82 12.07 -3.05 -7.10
CA ARG A 82 10.63 -2.72 -7.12
C ARG A 82 9.90 -3.68 -6.19
N SER A 83 9.07 -3.14 -5.30
CA SER A 83 8.20 -3.93 -4.46
C SER A 83 7.37 -4.92 -5.30
N PRO A 84 7.37 -6.22 -4.96
CA PRO A 84 6.74 -7.24 -5.78
C PRO A 84 5.22 -7.04 -5.83
N SER A 85 4.68 -6.91 -7.05
CA SER A 85 3.24 -6.83 -7.31
C SER A 85 2.54 -8.20 -7.27
N TYR A 86 3.31 -9.28 -7.16
CA TYR A 86 2.84 -10.65 -7.24
C TYR A 86 3.41 -11.47 -6.09
N ILE A 87 2.52 -11.90 -5.20
CA ILE A 87 2.84 -12.77 -4.07
C ILE A 87 2.25 -14.16 -4.37
N PRO A 88 3.09 -15.18 -4.63
CA PRO A 88 2.63 -16.52 -5.00
C PRO A 88 1.72 -17.15 -3.95
N VAL A 89 2.10 -17.03 -2.67
CA VAL A 89 1.32 -17.57 -1.54
C VAL A 89 -0.06 -16.90 -1.44
N ALA A 90 -0.17 -15.60 -1.70
CA ALA A 90 -1.44 -14.89 -1.70
C ALA A 90 -2.37 -15.37 -2.82
N ASN A 91 -1.81 -15.60 -4.01
CA ASN A 91 -2.56 -16.14 -5.15
C ASN A 91 -3.02 -17.58 -4.89
N GLU A 92 -2.19 -18.38 -4.25
CA GLU A 92 -2.54 -19.75 -3.88
C GLU A 92 -3.67 -19.79 -2.84
N ILE A 93 -3.56 -18.99 -1.78
CA ILE A 93 -4.61 -18.86 -0.76
C ILE A 93 -5.92 -18.39 -1.39
N ALA A 94 -5.88 -17.39 -2.28
CA ALA A 94 -7.06 -16.92 -2.99
C ALA A 94 -7.72 -18.01 -3.83
N LYS A 95 -6.94 -18.83 -4.55
CA LYS A 95 -7.46 -19.98 -5.32
C LYS A 95 -8.08 -21.04 -4.41
N ARG A 96 -7.40 -21.41 -3.33
CA ARG A 96 -7.89 -22.41 -2.36
C ARG A 96 -9.16 -21.94 -1.66
N MET A 97 -9.24 -20.65 -1.31
CA MET A 97 -10.44 -20.07 -0.72
C MET A 97 -11.59 -20.09 -1.71
N ALA A 98 -11.37 -19.64 -2.94
CA ALA A 98 -12.37 -19.66 -4.01
C ALA A 98 -12.95 -21.06 -4.24
N GLN A 99 -12.12 -22.11 -4.24
CA GLN A 99 -12.57 -23.50 -4.34
C GLN A 99 -13.49 -23.93 -3.18
N LYS A 100 -13.25 -23.43 -1.96
CA LYS A 100 -14.06 -23.79 -0.78
C LYS A 100 -15.40 -23.06 -0.71
N ILE A 101 -15.49 -21.86 -1.28
CA ILE A 101 -16.70 -21.02 -1.22
C ILE A 101 -17.47 -20.97 -2.54
N ASP A 102 -17.11 -21.79 -3.52
CA ASP A 102 -17.59 -21.74 -4.90
C ASP A 102 -17.51 -20.31 -5.50
N GLY A 103 -16.40 -19.64 -5.19
CA GLY A 103 -16.15 -18.24 -5.54
C GLY A 103 -15.26 -18.07 -6.77
N VAL A 104 -15.12 -16.83 -7.24
CA VAL A 104 -14.16 -16.45 -8.28
C VAL A 104 -13.02 -15.69 -7.61
N PRO A 105 -11.76 -16.15 -7.72
CA PRO A 105 -10.64 -15.39 -7.18
C PRO A 105 -10.38 -14.14 -8.03
N LEU A 106 -10.04 -13.04 -7.37
CA LEU A 106 -9.87 -11.74 -8.01
C LEU A 106 -8.45 -11.17 -7.76
N SER A 107 -7.99 -10.31 -8.66
CA SER A 107 -6.78 -9.47 -8.54
C SER A 107 -7.14 -7.99 -8.59
N MET A 108 -6.29 -7.12 -8.08
CA MET A 108 -6.48 -5.67 -8.20
C MET A 108 -6.11 -5.16 -9.60
N TRP A 109 -6.81 -4.16 -10.11
CA TRP A 109 -6.50 -3.56 -11.42
C TRP A 109 -5.09 -2.97 -11.49
N SER A 110 -4.63 -2.32 -10.42
CA SER A 110 -3.28 -1.74 -10.29
C SER A 110 -2.18 -2.78 -10.46
N GLU A 111 -2.34 -3.95 -9.83
CA GLU A 111 -1.41 -5.06 -9.96
C GLU A 111 -1.37 -5.63 -11.37
N VAL A 112 -2.53 -5.80 -12.01
CA VAL A 112 -2.63 -6.47 -13.31
C VAL A 112 -2.16 -5.57 -14.46
N LEU A 113 -2.53 -4.29 -14.44
CA LEU A 113 -2.23 -3.37 -15.54
C LEU A 113 -0.90 -2.63 -15.36
N LEU A 114 -0.61 -2.18 -14.14
CA LEU A 114 0.53 -1.29 -13.85
C LEU A 114 1.69 -2.02 -13.18
N ASP A 115 1.51 -3.30 -12.87
CA ASP A 115 2.46 -4.10 -12.08
C ASP A 115 2.83 -3.40 -10.76
N ALA A 116 1.87 -2.65 -10.20
CA ALA A 116 2.07 -1.78 -9.05
C ALA A 116 1.38 -2.39 -7.83
N PRO A 117 2.12 -2.70 -6.75
CA PRO A 117 1.50 -3.10 -5.50
C PRO A 117 0.71 -1.93 -4.92
N THR A 118 -0.34 -2.23 -4.17
CA THR A 118 -1.14 -1.24 -3.46
C THR A 118 -0.96 -1.46 -1.97
N THR A 119 -0.65 -0.40 -1.22
CA THR A 119 -0.63 -0.42 0.25
C THR A 119 -1.63 0.59 0.79
N ALA A 120 -2.26 0.24 1.90
CA ALA A 120 -3.13 1.14 2.66
C ALA A 120 -2.39 1.79 3.86
N HIS A 121 -1.19 1.30 4.19
CA HIS A 121 -0.43 1.72 5.37
C HIS A 121 0.78 2.55 4.93
N ILE A 122 0.54 3.80 4.55
CA ILE A 122 1.62 4.77 4.33
C ILE A 122 2.04 5.31 5.70
N LEU A 123 3.31 5.11 6.05
CA LEU A 123 3.93 5.59 7.28
C LEU A 123 5.13 6.47 6.94
N GLY A 124 5.63 7.20 7.94
CA GLY A 124 6.76 8.13 7.76
C GLY A 124 6.36 9.49 7.18
N GLY A 125 7.37 10.32 6.91
CA GLY A 125 7.21 11.70 6.43
C GLY A 125 7.63 12.74 7.46
N CYS A 126 7.31 12.51 8.74
CA CYS A 126 7.76 13.33 9.87
C CYS A 126 8.46 12.44 10.91
N VAL A 127 9.39 11.59 10.45
CA VAL A 127 9.97 10.52 11.26
C VAL A 127 10.65 11.03 12.53
N MET A 128 10.51 10.29 13.64
CA MET A 128 11.26 10.53 14.87
C MET A 128 12.76 10.33 14.65
N GLY A 129 13.57 11.22 15.22
CA GLY A 129 15.03 11.15 15.16
C GLY A 129 15.71 11.63 16.44
N GLY A 130 17.00 11.37 16.56
CA GLY A 130 17.84 11.91 17.63
C GLY A 130 18.29 13.35 17.38
N SER A 131 18.21 13.82 16.13
CA SER A 131 18.58 15.16 15.71
C SER A 131 17.79 15.64 14.48
N PRO A 132 17.87 16.94 14.14
CA PRO A 132 17.28 17.46 12.90
C PRO A 132 17.91 16.88 11.61
N ASP A 133 19.07 16.21 11.71
CA ASP A 133 19.74 15.60 10.57
C ASP A 133 19.20 14.18 10.26
N ASP A 134 18.59 13.51 11.24
CA ASP A 134 18.08 12.14 11.12
C ASP A 134 16.55 12.00 11.32
N GLY A 135 15.86 13.08 11.70
CA GLY A 135 14.41 13.11 11.83
C GLY A 135 13.80 14.51 11.73
N VAL A 136 12.47 14.57 11.75
CA VAL A 136 11.68 15.81 11.71
C VAL A 136 11.20 16.21 13.09
N VAL A 137 10.93 15.22 13.94
CA VAL A 137 10.52 15.41 15.33
C VAL A 137 11.46 14.65 16.26
N ASP A 138 11.58 15.09 17.50
CA ASP A 138 12.28 14.36 18.55
C ASP A 138 11.48 13.12 19.01
N PHE A 139 12.03 12.34 19.94
CA PHE A 139 11.33 11.17 20.48
C PHE A 139 10.09 11.50 21.31
N ASN A 140 9.84 12.77 21.65
CA ASN A 140 8.62 13.23 22.32
C ASN A 140 7.57 13.72 21.32
N GLY A 141 7.88 13.71 20.02
CA GLY A 141 7.00 14.19 18.95
C GLY A 141 7.07 15.69 18.73
N GLU A 142 7.98 16.43 19.37
CA GLU A 142 8.18 17.87 19.16
C GLU A 142 9.02 18.12 17.92
N MET A 143 8.58 19.05 17.07
CA MET A 143 9.27 19.37 15.82
C MET A 143 10.57 20.15 16.07
N PHE A 144 11.66 19.65 15.49
CA PHE A 144 12.94 20.32 15.58
C PHE A 144 12.87 21.74 15.01
N GLY A 145 13.32 22.73 15.80
CA GLY A 145 13.31 24.14 15.42
C GLY A 145 11.98 24.88 15.63
N TYR A 146 10.93 24.19 16.08
CA TYR A 146 9.60 24.79 16.31
C TYR A 146 9.06 24.43 17.70
N PRO A 147 9.40 25.22 18.74
CA PRO A 147 8.94 24.96 20.11
C PRO A 147 7.42 24.95 20.21
N ASN A 148 6.89 23.98 20.96
CA ASN A 148 5.46 23.73 21.16
C ASN A 148 4.68 23.27 19.91
N LEU A 149 5.36 22.81 18.85
CA LEU A 149 4.72 22.19 17.69
C LEU A 149 4.97 20.68 17.70
N TYR A 150 3.90 19.89 17.79
CA TYR A 150 3.99 18.43 17.92
C TYR A 150 3.31 17.71 16.75
N VAL A 151 3.80 16.52 16.40
CA VAL A 151 3.19 15.61 15.42
C VAL A 151 2.88 14.28 16.12
N ALA A 152 1.64 13.80 16.04
CA ALA A 152 1.20 12.60 16.77
C ALA A 152 0.31 11.70 15.87
N ASP A 153 0.87 11.17 14.79
CA ASP A 153 0.19 10.26 13.86
C ASP A 153 1.15 9.23 13.24
N GLY A 154 0.73 8.49 12.20
CA GLY A 154 1.59 7.49 11.55
C GLY A 154 2.82 8.04 10.83
N SER A 155 2.92 9.36 10.63
CA SER A 155 4.05 9.98 9.95
C SER A 155 5.33 9.99 10.80
N VAL A 156 5.20 9.84 12.12
CA VAL A 156 6.35 9.79 13.04
C VAL A 156 7.00 8.42 13.12
N VAL A 157 6.33 7.38 12.59
CA VAL A 157 6.83 6.00 12.57
C VAL A 157 7.90 5.87 11.49
N PRO A 158 9.16 5.53 11.83
CA PRO A 158 10.29 5.59 10.90
C PRO A 158 10.31 4.45 9.87
N ALA A 159 9.67 3.31 10.19
CA ALA A 159 9.71 2.12 9.35
C ALA A 159 8.35 1.42 9.32
N ASN A 160 8.11 0.66 8.25
CA ASN A 160 6.94 -0.19 8.15
C ASN A 160 7.05 -1.35 9.14
N LEU A 161 6.00 -1.55 9.93
CA LEU A 161 5.95 -2.53 11.01
C LEU A 161 5.68 -3.97 10.51
N GLY A 162 5.38 -4.14 9.22
CA GLY A 162 5.02 -5.44 8.63
C GLY A 162 3.66 -5.97 9.09
N VAL A 163 2.98 -5.27 9.99
CA VAL A 163 1.66 -5.57 10.54
C VAL A 163 0.74 -4.34 10.48
N ASN A 164 -0.53 -4.50 10.88
CA ASN A 164 -1.45 -3.38 10.93
C ASN A 164 -0.94 -2.30 11.90
N PRO A 165 -0.66 -1.06 11.44
CA PRO A 165 -0.02 -0.05 12.28
C PRO A 165 -0.98 0.63 13.25
N SER A 166 -2.30 0.42 13.16
CA SER A 166 -3.29 1.20 13.90
C SER A 166 -2.99 1.28 15.40
N LEU A 167 -2.72 0.14 16.06
CA LEU A 167 -2.42 0.13 17.50
C LEU A 167 -1.08 0.76 17.83
N THR A 168 -0.10 0.68 16.93
CA THR A 168 1.21 1.32 17.13
C THR A 168 1.10 2.83 17.00
N ILE A 169 0.33 3.32 16.02
CA ILE A 169 0.01 4.74 15.89
C ILE A 169 -0.70 5.23 17.15
N THR A 170 -1.72 4.51 17.62
CA THR A 170 -2.42 4.86 18.87
C THR A 170 -1.46 4.93 20.05
N ALA A 171 -0.64 3.90 20.27
CA ALA A 171 0.30 3.86 21.39
C ALA A 171 1.32 5.02 21.34
N ILE A 172 1.86 5.34 20.16
CA ILE A 172 2.79 6.45 19.97
C ILE A 172 2.10 7.80 20.19
N SER A 173 0.90 7.99 19.63
CA SER A 173 0.13 9.21 19.82
C SER A 173 -0.22 9.43 21.30
N GLU A 174 -0.64 8.38 22.02
CA GLU A 174 -0.90 8.46 23.47
C GLU A 174 0.37 8.79 24.26
N TYR A 175 1.50 8.17 23.89
CA TYR A 175 2.79 8.48 24.49
C TYR A 175 3.18 9.95 24.28
N ILE A 176 3.10 10.47 23.05
CA ILE A 176 3.41 11.88 22.74
C ILE A 176 2.52 12.81 23.54
N MET A 177 1.21 12.53 23.62
CA MET A 177 0.27 13.33 24.41
C MET A 177 0.61 13.33 25.90
N SER A 178 1.19 12.24 26.43
CA SER A 178 1.64 12.18 27.83
C SER A 178 2.88 13.03 28.13
N GLN A 179 3.65 13.41 27.10
CA GLN A 179 4.81 14.30 27.24
C GLN A 179 4.42 15.79 27.23
N ILE A 180 3.22 16.12 26.75
CA ILE A 180 2.75 17.50 26.69
C ILE A 180 2.38 17.98 28.10
N PRO A 181 2.98 19.09 28.58
CA PRO A 181 2.67 19.62 29.91
C PRO A 181 1.18 19.99 30.04
N ALA A 182 0.61 19.73 31.22
CA ALA A 182 -0.71 20.25 31.58
C ALA A 182 -0.69 21.78 31.58
N LYS A 183 -1.77 22.39 31.09
CA LYS A 183 -1.95 23.85 31.08
C LYS A 183 -2.25 24.43 32.46
#